data_AF-A0A6A6K838-F1
#
_entry.id   AF-A0A6A6K838-F1
#
_cell.length_a   1.000
_cell.length_b   1.000
_cell.length_c   1.000
_cell.angle_alpha   90.00
_cell.angle_beta   90.00
_cell.angle_gamma   90.00
#
_symmetry.space_group_name_H-M   'P 1'
#
loop_
_entity.id
_entity.type
_entity.pdbx_description
1 polymer ?
#
loop_
_entity_poly.entity_id
_entity_poly.type
_entity_poly.pdbx_seq_one_letter_code
_entity_poly.pdbx_strand_id
1 'polypeptide(L)'
;MDEEGRFEAEVAEVQAWWNSERFRLTKRPYTARDVVALRGNLKQSYGSNEMAKKLWRTLKTHQANGTTSRTFGALDPVQVAMMAKYLDTIYVSGWQCSSTHTTTNEPGPDLADYPYDTVPNKVEHLFFAQQYHDRKQREARMSMSREERARTPYVDYLKPIIADGILDLVALQQLLVAARLQFDVMGVETVLVARTDAVAANLIQTNVDTTDHQFILGATNPNLRGKSLATLLADAMATGKTGVELQALEDNWLAMAQLKTFSECVTDAIKNMNIREDERRRD
;
A
#
# COMPACT_ATOMS: atom_id res chain seq x y z
N MET A 1 20.29 -14.25 -33.77
CA MET A 1 18.93 -13.69 -33.63
C MET A 1 19.08 -12.20 -33.82
N ASP A 2 18.34 -11.64 -34.77
CA ASP A 2 18.29 -10.20 -35.04
C ASP A 2 17.58 -9.44 -33.91
N GLU A 3 17.53 -8.12 -34.01
CA GLU A 3 16.94 -7.26 -32.99
C GLU A 3 15.46 -7.58 -32.75
N GLU A 4 14.67 -7.63 -33.82
CA GLU A 4 13.25 -7.98 -33.77
C GLU A 4 13.04 -9.39 -33.22
N GLY A 5 13.82 -10.39 -33.65
CA GLY A 5 13.72 -11.74 -33.13
C GLY A 5 14.00 -11.85 -31.62
N ARG A 6 14.98 -11.08 -31.10
CA ARG A 6 15.24 -11.04 -29.65
C ARG A 6 14.08 -10.39 -28.89
N PHE A 7 13.53 -9.32 -29.45
CA PHE A 7 12.38 -8.64 -28.87
C PHE A 7 11.16 -9.59 -28.79
N GLU A 8 10.78 -10.25 -29.89
CA GLU A 8 9.65 -11.19 -29.89
C GLU A 8 9.88 -12.40 -28.98
N ALA A 9 11.12 -12.89 -28.88
CA ALA A 9 11.46 -13.95 -27.93
C ALA A 9 11.24 -13.50 -26.48
N GLU A 10 11.65 -12.29 -26.11
CA GLU A 10 11.44 -11.76 -24.76
C GLU A 10 9.95 -11.51 -24.46
N VAL A 11 9.18 -11.04 -25.45
CA VAL A 11 7.71 -10.93 -25.32
C VAL A 11 7.08 -12.29 -25.00
N ALA A 12 7.50 -13.34 -25.69
CA ALA A 12 7.02 -14.70 -25.43
C ALA A 12 7.44 -15.22 -24.04
N GLU A 13 8.67 -14.93 -23.59
CA GLU A 13 9.13 -15.26 -22.23
C GLU A 13 8.28 -14.59 -21.16
N VAL A 14 7.99 -13.29 -21.31
CA VAL A 14 7.15 -12.54 -20.36
C VAL A 14 5.73 -13.08 -20.36
N GLN A 15 5.17 -13.40 -21.52
CA GLN A 15 3.83 -13.98 -21.61
C GLN A 15 3.75 -15.35 -20.93
N ALA A 16 4.76 -16.21 -21.12
CA ALA A 16 4.84 -17.50 -20.44
C ALA A 16 4.98 -17.34 -18.93
N TRP A 17 5.80 -16.39 -18.46
CA TRP A 17 5.94 -16.06 -17.04
C TRP A 17 4.63 -15.59 -16.42
N TRP A 18 3.88 -14.73 -17.11
CA TRP A 18 2.57 -14.24 -16.67
C TRP A 18 1.49 -15.32 -16.63
N ASN A 19 1.62 -16.40 -17.39
CA ASN A 19 0.69 -17.53 -17.36
C ASN A 19 0.94 -18.49 -16.18
N SER A 20 1.94 -18.23 -15.33
CA SER A 20 2.19 -19.03 -14.13
C SER A 20 1.12 -18.82 -13.05
N GLU A 21 1.00 -19.79 -12.13
CA GLU A 21 0.04 -19.72 -11.00
C GLU A 21 0.22 -18.46 -10.14
N ARG A 22 1.45 -17.92 -10.07
CA ARG A 22 1.76 -16.69 -9.33
C ARG A 22 0.86 -15.52 -9.72
N PHE A 23 0.46 -15.43 -10.99
CA PHE A 23 -0.26 -14.29 -11.56
C PHE A 23 -1.70 -14.60 -11.95
N ARG A 24 -2.24 -15.76 -11.56
CA ARG A 24 -3.60 -16.20 -11.93
C ARG A 24 -4.69 -15.17 -11.60
N LEU A 25 -4.52 -14.39 -10.53
CA LEU A 25 -5.46 -13.36 -10.09
C LEU A 25 -5.03 -11.93 -10.46
N THR A 26 -3.90 -11.76 -11.12
CA THR A 26 -3.34 -10.44 -11.46
C THR A 26 -3.92 -9.97 -12.80
N LYS A 27 -4.64 -8.85 -12.78
CA LYS A 27 -5.12 -8.18 -14.00
C LYS A 27 -4.14 -7.07 -14.38
N ARG A 28 -3.78 -6.99 -15.66
CA ARG A 28 -2.89 -5.98 -16.23
C ARG A 28 -3.64 -5.21 -17.32
N PRO A 29 -3.70 -3.87 -17.26
CA PRO A 29 -4.28 -3.05 -18.33
C PRO A 29 -3.27 -2.72 -19.45
N TYR A 30 -2.21 -3.52 -19.57
CA TYR A 30 -1.14 -3.41 -20.57
C TYR A 30 -0.67 -4.80 -20.97
N THR A 31 0.08 -4.88 -22.07
CA THR A 31 0.53 -6.13 -22.69
C THR A 31 1.98 -6.47 -22.31
N ALA A 32 2.39 -7.72 -22.55
CA ALA A 32 3.79 -8.14 -22.41
C ALA A 32 4.71 -7.34 -23.35
N ARG A 33 4.20 -6.98 -24.53
CA ARG A 33 4.91 -6.15 -25.50
C ARG A 33 5.22 -4.75 -24.96
N ASP A 34 4.25 -4.11 -24.30
CA ASP A 34 4.44 -2.79 -23.68
C ASP A 34 5.55 -2.83 -22.62
N VAL A 35 5.60 -3.91 -21.84
CA VAL A 35 6.65 -4.12 -20.83
C VAL A 35 8.02 -4.30 -21.45
N VAL A 36 8.14 -5.17 -22.46
CA VAL A 36 9.44 -5.43 -23.12
C VAL A 36 9.92 -4.20 -23.87
N ALA A 37 9.04 -3.39 -24.44
CA ALA A 37 9.38 -2.11 -25.07
C ALA A 37 10.01 -1.09 -24.10
N LEU A 38 9.77 -1.21 -22.79
CA LEU A 38 10.36 -0.37 -21.75
C LEU A 38 11.67 -0.94 -21.18
N ARG A 39 12.06 -2.16 -21.57
CA ARG A 39 13.30 -2.78 -21.10
C ARG A 39 14.50 -2.36 -21.94
N GLY A 40 15.66 -2.36 -21.31
CA GLY A 40 16.94 -2.24 -21.99
C GLY A 40 17.53 -3.60 -22.34
N ASN A 41 18.60 -3.59 -23.13
CA ASN A 41 19.29 -4.81 -23.58
C ASN A 41 20.13 -5.51 -22.49
N LEU A 42 20.41 -4.82 -21.36
CA LEU A 42 21.18 -5.39 -20.25
C LEU A 42 20.23 -5.95 -19.19
N LYS A 43 20.06 -7.27 -19.19
CA LYS A 43 19.22 -7.97 -18.20
C LYS A 43 19.81 -7.84 -16.80
N GLN A 44 19.03 -7.24 -15.89
CA GLN A 44 19.37 -7.13 -14.47
C GLN A 44 18.76 -8.30 -13.69
N SER A 45 19.42 -8.68 -12.59
CA SER A 45 18.90 -9.66 -11.64
C SER A 45 18.87 -9.08 -10.24
N TYR A 46 17.73 -9.21 -9.55
CA TYR A 46 17.53 -8.61 -8.23
C TYR A 46 17.36 -9.70 -7.17
N GLY A 47 18.17 -9.65 -6.09
CA GLY A 47 18.02 -10.57 -4.96
C GLY A 47 16.63 -10.49 -4.30
N SER A 48 15.97 -9.34 -4.40
CA SER A 48 14.59 -9.14 -3.96
C SER A 48 13.59 -10.06 -4.66
N ASN A 49 13.85 -10.49 -5.90
CA ASN A 49 12.96 -11.42 -6.61
C ASN A 49 12.90 -12.80 -5.92
N GLU A 50 14.04 -13.30 -5.46
CA GLU A 50 14.09 -14.57 -4.72
C GLU A 50 13.37 -14.44 -3.37
N MET A 51 13.47 -13.28 -2.74
CA MET A 51 12.72 -12.95 -1.53
C MET A 51 11.22 -12.85 -1.78
N ALA A 52 10.79 -12.29 -2.91
CA ALA A 52 9.39 -12.20 -3.29
C ALA A 52 8.78 -13.58 -3.58
N LYS A 53 9.51 -14.45 -4.31
CA LYS A 53 9.11 -15.86 -4.52
C LYS A 53 9.04 -16.63 -3.20
N LYS A 54 9.97 -16.37 -2.27
CA LYS A 54 9.93 -16.94 -0.92
C LYS A 54 8.70 -16.46 -0.15
N LEU A 55 8.41 -15.15 -0.16
CA LEU A 55 7.22 -14.59 0.48
C LEU A 55 5.93 -15.22 -0.07
N TRP A 56 5.80 -15.31 -1.39
CA TRP A 56 4.63 -15.95 -2.03
C TRP A 56 4.43 -17.39 -1.55
N ARG A 57 5.50 -18.20 -1.54
CA ARG A 57 5.45 -19.58 -1.02
C ARG A 57 5.06 -19.62 0.45
N THR A 58 5.64 -18.75 1.29
CA THR A 58 5.29 -18.64 2.71
C THR A 58 3.80 -18.35 2.90
N LEU A 59 3.27 -17.35 2.20
CA LEU A 59 1.84 -16.98 2.26
C LEU A 59 0.93 -18.10 1.77
N LYS A 60 1.29 -18.79 0.67
CA LYS A 60 0.52 -19.93 0.16
C LYS A 60 0.52 -21.12 1.12
N THR A 61 1.63 -21.41 1.78
CA THR A 61 1.71 -22.44 2.83
C THR A 61 0.80 -22.09 4.01
N HIS A 62 0.84 -20.85 4.48
CA HIS A 62 -0.04 -20.39 5.55
C HIS A 62 -1.52 -20.49 5.17
N GLN A 63 -1.88 -20.07 3.94
CA GLN A 63 -3.23 -20.21 3.40
C GLN A 63 -3.68 -21.67 3.36
N ALA A 64 -2.85 -22.58 2.84
CA ALA A 64 -3.18 -24.01 2.75
C ALA A 64 -3.37 -24.65 4.14
N ASN A 65 -2.61 -24.18 5.14
CA ASN A 65 -2.66 -24.70 6.50
C ASN A 65 -3.68 -23.98 7.41
N GLY A 66 -4.39 -22.96 6.92
CA GLY A 66 -5.30 -22.14 7.73
C GLY A 66 -4.59 -21.37 8.86
N THR A 67 -3.32 -20.99 8.65
CA THR A 67 -2.49 -20.27 9.63
C THR A 67 -2.09 -18.90 9.09
N THR A 68 -1.34 -18.12 9.88
CA THR A 68 -0.83 -16.81 9.47
C THR A 68 0.65 -16.64 9.80
N SER A 69 1.35 -15.93 8.92
CA SER A 69 2.64 -15.32 9.25
C SER A 69 2.36 -14.07 10.07
N ARG A 70 3.11 -13.87 11.15
CA ARG A 70 3.01 -12.69 12.02
C ARG A 70 4.40 -12.11 12.22
N THR A 71 4.49 -10.79 12.17
CA THR A 71 5.74 -10.06 12.41
C THR A 71 5.42 -8.68 12.97
N PHE A 72 6.45 -7.88 13.24
CA PHE A 72 6.34 -6.50 13.68
C PHE A 72 7.46 -5.66 13.06
N GLY A 73 7.37 -4.34 13.22
CA GLY A 73 8.31 -3.40 12.63
C GLY A 73 9.73 -3.52 13.19
N ALA A 74 10.69 -3.85 12.34
CA ALA A 74 12.10 -3.98 12.72
C ALA A 74 12.84 -2.65 12.60
N LEU A 75 13.47 -2.22 13.70
CA LEU A 75 14.22 -0.97 13.80
C LEU A 75 15.63 -1.11 13.22
N ASP A 76 16.33 -2.20 13.52
CA ASP A 76 17.78 -2.31 13.27
C ASP A 76 18.25 -3.75 12.95
N PRO A 77 19.51 -3.92 12.49
CA PRO A 77 20.11 -5.22 12.20
C PRO A 77 20.12 -6.22 13.36
N VAL A 78 20.31 -5.75 14.60
CA VAL A 78 20.34 -6.62 15.80
C VAL A 78 18.98 -7.24 16.01
N GLN A 79 17.93 -6.42 15.90
CA GLN A 79 16.55 -6.86 16.01
C GLN A 79 16.19 -7.85 14.90
N VAL A 80 16.56 -7.57 13.64
CA VAL A 80 16.31 -8.51 12.52
C VAL A 80 17.00 -9.86 12.74
N ALA A 81 18.25 -9.87 13.23
CA ALA A 81 18.97 -11.11 13.51
C ALA A 81 18.31 -11.95 14.61
N MET A 82 17.62 -11.31 15.57
CA MET A 82 16.85 -11.98 16.62
C MET A 82 15.47 -12.43 16.11
N MET A 83 14.77 -11.59 15.35
CA MET A 83 13.48 -11.89 14.73
C MET A 83 13.56 -13.11 13.82
N ALA A 84 14.64 -13.26 13.02
CA ALA A 84 14.81 -14.36 12.10
C ALA A 84 14.80 -15.76 12.74
N LYS A 85 15.02 -15.86 14.06
CA LYS A 85 14.97 -17.11 14.82
C LYS A 85 13.53 -17.60 15.06
N TYR A 86 12.55 -16.71 15.03
CA TYR A 86 11.18 -16.99 15.50
C TYR A 86 10.09 -16.58 14.50
N LEU A 87 10.38 -15.59 13.64
CA LEU A 87 9.45 -15.02 12.68
C LEU A 87 9.90 -15.38 11.27
N ASP A 88 8.96 -15.56 10.36
CA ASP A 88 9.22 -15.95 8.97
C ASP A 88 9.20 -14.78 7.98
N THR A 89 8.82 -13.59 8.43
CA THR A 89 8.81 -12.33 7.69
C THR A 89 9.33 -11.16 8.54
N ILE A 90 9.75 -10.07 7.89
CA ILE A 90 10.16 -8.81 8.53
C ILE A 90 9.28 -7.68 8.00
N TYR A 91 8.82 -6.80 8.87
CA TYR A 91 8.12 -5.58 8.47
C TYR A 91 9.01 -4.35 8.65
N VAL A 92 8.99 -3.45 7.67
CA VAL A 92 9.59 -2.12 7.74
C VAL A 92 8.47 -1.09 7.74
N SER A 93 8.31 -0.39 8.86
CA SER A 93 7.24 0.58 9.09
C SER A 93 7.64 1.99 8.66
N GLY A 94 6.79 2.69 7.90
CA GLY A 94 6.96 4.11 7.59
C GLY A 94 6.94 4.97 8.85
N TRP A 95 6.01 4.70 9.77
CA TRP A 95 5.92 5.35 11.08
C TRP A 95 7.23 5.27 11.87
N GLN A 96 7.84 4.08 11.94
CA GLN A 96 9.12 3.92 12.65
C GLN A 96 10.24 4.68 11.94
N CYS A 97 10.25 4.66 10.60
CA CYS A 97 11.26 5.37 9.83
C CYS A 97 11.16 6.89 10.04
N SER A 98 9.95 7.46 10.09
CA SER A 98 9.75 8.89 10.33
C SER A 98 10.40 9.36 11.63
N SER A 99 10.34 8.55 12.69
CA SER A 99 10.89 8.93 13.98
C SER A 99 12.35 8.51 14.21
N THR A 100 12.94 7.65 13.36
CA THR A 100 14.25 7.02 13.67
C THR A 100 15.25 6.91 12.52
N HIS A 101 14.82 7.04 11.26
CA HIS A 101 15.65 6.66 10.10
C HIS A 101 15.45 7.55 8.86
N THR A 102 14.95 8.76 9.02
CA THR A 102 14.85 9.71 7.90
C THR A 102 16.24 9.97 7.31
N THR A 103 16.34 10.06 5.98
CA THR A 103 17.64 10.22 5.29
C THR A 103 18.27 11.58 5.53
N THR A 104 17.48 12.56 5.95
CA THR A 104 17.93 13.90 6.37
C THR A 104 18.26 13.98 7.85
N ASN A 105 18.01 12.93 8.63
CA ASN A 105 18.09 12.91 10.10
C ASN A 105 17.15 13.90 10.81
N GLU A 106 16.15 14.44 10.11
CA GLU A 106 15.07 15.22 10.73
C GLU A 106 13.95 14.25 11.11
N PRO A 107 13.71 13.97 12.40
CA PRO A 107 12.63 13.08 12.81
C PRO A 107 11.28 13.82 12.78
N GLY A 108 10.21 13.07 12.53
CA GLY A 108 8.87 13.64 12.48
C GLY A 108 7.77 12.67 12.93
N PRO A 109 6.54 13.19 13.05
CA PRO A 109 5.34 12.35 13.10
C PRO A 109 5.14 11.59 11.78
N ASP A 110 4.21 10.64 11.76
CA ASP A 110 3.92 9.82 10.58
C ASP A 110 3.07 10.60 9.56
N LEU A 111 3.74 11.48 8.81
CA LEU A 111 3.14 12.35 7.79
C LEU A 111 3.69 12.07 6.38
N ALA A 112 4.62 11.13 6.26
CA ALA A 112 5.30 10.80 5.00
C ALA A 112 5.95 12.01 4.28
N ASP A 113 6.37 13.01 5.05
CA ASP A 113 7.05 14.22 4.59
C ASP A 113 8.59 14.07 4.54
N TYR A 114 9.10 12.93 4.99
CA TYR A 114 10.49 12.54 4.82
C TYR A 114 10.82 12.19 3.36
N PRO A 115 12.10 12.31 2.93
CA PRO A 115 12.48 11.94 1.57
C PRO A 115 12.14 10.47 1.25
N TYR A 116 11.61 10.24 0.04
CA TYR A 116 11.04 8.94 -0.35
C TYR A 116 12.03 7.76 -0.30
N ASP A 117 13.33 8.03 -0.32
CA ASP A 117 14.39 7.03 -0.22
C ASP A 117 14.57 6.48 1.20
N THR A 118 13.93 7.10 2.21
CA THR A 118 13.98 6.70 3.62
C THR A 118 13.62 5.23 3.85
N VAL A 119 12.43 4.78 3.42
CA VAL A 119 12.00 3.39 3.61
C VAL A 119 12.80 2.41 2.75
N PRO A 120 13.07 2.66 1.44
CA PRO A 120 13.99 1.86 0.65
C PRO A 120 15.38 1.68 1.29
N ASN A 121 15.98 2.76 1.82
CA ASN A 121 17.27 2.70 2.50
C ASN A 121 17.21 1.87 3.78
N LYS A 122 16.08 1.92 4.51
CA LYS A 122 15.84 1.00 5.64
C LYS A 122 15.76 -0.45 5.19
N VAL A 123 15.04 -0.76 4.10
CA VAL A 123 14.99 -2.11 3.55
C VAL A 123 16.40 -2.61 3.19
N GLU A 124 17.19 -1.78 2.51
CA GLU A 124 18.56 -2.09 2.14
C GLU A 124 19.44 -2.38 3.38
N HIS A 125 19.36 -1.51 4.38
CA HIS A 125 20.07 -1.65 5.66
C HIS A 125 19.79 -3.03 6.31
N LEU A 126 18.52 -3.41 6.43
CA LEU A 126 18.14 -4.69 7.04
C LEU A 126 18.48 -5.89 6.15
N PHE A 127 18.31 -5.75 4.84
CA PHE A 127 18.58 -6.83 3.89
C PHE A 127 20.07 -7.19 3.83
N PHE A 128 20.97 -6.20 3.81
CA PHE A 128 22.40 -6.48 3.85
C PHE A 128 22.84 -7.10 5.18
N ALA A 129 22.20 -6.74 6.30
CA ALA A 129 22.42 -7.43 7.56
C ALA A 129 22.01 -8.90 7.51
N GLN A 130 20.83 -9.23 6.95
CA GLN A 130 20.40 -10.61 6.75
C GLN A 130 21.41 -11.40 5.93
N GLN A 131 21.89 -10.85 4.81
CA GLN A 131 22.90 -11.50 3.98
C GLN A 131 24.22 -11.71 4.72
N TYR A 132 24.67 -10.73 5.51
CA TYR A 132 25.88 -10.86 6.30
C TYR A 132 25.77 -12.00 7.32
N HIS A 133 24.65 -12.07 8.04
CA HIS A 133 24.41 -13.13 9.01
C HIS A 133 24.26 -14.50 8.36
N ASP A 134 23.67 -14.60 7.17
CA ASP A 134 23.63 -15.83 6.38
C ASP A 134 25.04 -16.30 6.00
N ARG A 135 25.89 -15.41 5.45
CA ARG A 135 27.30 -15.74 5.12
C ARG A 135 28.09 -16.17 6.34
N LYS A 136 27.96 -15.45 7.46
CA LYS A 136 28.61 -15.77 8.73
C LYS A 136 28.21 -17.15 9.23
N GLN A 137 26.91 -17.46 9.22
CA GLN A 137 26.42 -18.77 9.64
C GLN A 137 26.92 -19.87 8.69
N ARG A 138 26.92 -19.62 7.37
CA ARG A 138 27.40 -20.58 6.40
C ARG A 138 28.86 -20.93 6.61
N GLU A 139 29.72 -19.94 6.77
CA GLU A 139 31.14 -20.13 7.06
C GLU A 139 31.32 -20.96 8.35
N ALA A 140 30.75 -20.51 9.47
CA ALA A 140 30.89 -21.20 10.75
C ALA A 140 30.39 -22.65 10.69
N ARG A 141 29.27 -22.91 10.01
CA ARG A 141 28.73 -24.26 9.86
C ARG A 141 29.56 -25.14 8.94
N MET A 142 30.18 -24.60 7.90
CA MET A 142 31.03 -25.41 7.01
C MET A 142 32.39 -25.73 7.64
N SER A 143 32.80 -24.98 8.66
CA SER A 143 33.96 -25.27 9.50
C SER A 143 33.68 -26.32 10.60
N MET A 144 32.41 -26.71 10.81
CA MET A 144 31.99 -27.72 11.78
C MET A 144 31.92 -29.12 11.16
N SER A 145 32.12 -30.15 12.00
CA SER A 145 31.80 -31.54 11.67
C SER A 145 30.29 -31.74 11.38
N ARG A 146 29.92 -32.89 10.83
CA ARG A 146 28.50 -33.19 10.57
C ARG A 146 27.72 -33.33 11.88
N GLU A 147 28.36 -33.92 12.89
CA GLU A 147 27.80 -34.17 14.23
C GLU A 147 27.61 -32.88 15.02
N GLU A 148 28.50 -31.91 14.86
CA GLU A 148 28.36 -30.57 15.45
C GLU A 148 27.23 -29.80 14.76
N ARG A 149 27.19 -29.80 13.42
CA ARG A 149 26.11 -29.15 12.66
C ARG A 149 24.71 -29.65 13.00
N ALA A 150 24.58 -30.95 13.33
CA ALA A 150 23.31 -31.54 13.75
C ALA A 150 22.85 -31.02 15.12
N ARG A 151 23.80 -30.64 16.00
CA ARG A 151 23.55 -30.07 17.33
C ARG A 151 23.43 -28.55 17.35
N THR A 152 23.97 -27.87 16.34
CA THR A 152 23.84 -26.42 16.17
C THR A 152 22.59 -26.09 15.34
N PRO A 153 21.60 -25.37 15.88
CA PRO A 153 20.42 -24.98 15.11
C PRO A 153 20.78 -24.15 13.87
N TYR A 154 20.07 -24.38 12.76
CA TYR A 154 20.18 -23.55 11.56
C TYR A 154 19.15 -22.41 11.65
N VAL A 155 19.62 -21.17 11.53
CA VAL A 155 18.74 -19.99 11.45
C VAL A 155 18.65 -19.54 10.01
N ASP A 156 17.43 -19.42 9.49
CA ASP A 156 17.17 -18.86 8.18
C ASP A 156 17.15 -17.33 8.26
N TYR A 157 18.29 -16.67 8.06
CA TYR A 157 18.38 -15.20 8.19
C TYR A 157 17.69 -14.43 7.07
N LEU A 158 17.56 -15.03 5.88
CA LEU A 158 16.96 -14.40 4.71
C LEU A 158 15.44 -14.42 4.84
N LYS A 159 14.87 -13.57 5.69
CA LYS A 159 13.41 -13.42 5.86
C LYS A 159 12.87 -12.38 4.87
N PRO A 160 11.81 -12.68 4.09
CA PRO A 160 11.23 -11.68 3.20
C PRO A 160 10.80 -10.42 3.96
N ILE A 161 11.15 -9.28 3.39
CA ILE A 161 10.82 -7.96 3.94
C ILE A 161 9.56 -7.45 3.25
N ILE A 162 8.59 -7.02 4.05
CA ILE A 162 7.41 -6.26 3.63
C ILE A 162 7.65 -4.83 4.11
N ALA A 163 7.60 -3.86 3.21
CA ALA A 163 7.91 -2.48 3.53
C ALA A 163 6.72 -1.58 3.22
N ASP A 164 6.58 -0.52 4.01
CA ASP A 164 5.60 0.52 3.77
C ASP A 164 5.91 1.26 2.46
N GLY A 165 4.90 1.40 1.62
CA GLY A 165 5.01 1.99 0.28
C GLY A 165 4.09 3.19 0.19
N ILE A 166 4.46 4.28 0.86
CA ILE A 166 3.62 5.48 0.91
C ILE A 166 3.70 6.19 -0.44
N LEU A 167 2.54 6.36 -1.08
CA LEU A 167 2.39 7.00 -2.39
C LEU A 167 1.07 7.77 -2.37
N ASP A 168 1.09 9.04 -1.95
CA ASP A 168 -0.14 9.78 -1.66
C ASP A 168 -0.61 10.67 -2.83
N LEU A 169 0.05 10.55 -3.98
CA LEU A 169 -0.03 11.57 -5.05
C LEU A 169 -1.01 11.25 -6.18
N VAL A 170 -1.56 10.04 -6.25
CA VAL A 170 -2.45 9.60 -7.36
C VAL A 170 -3.46 8.56 -6.88
N ALA A 171 -4.56 8.41 -7.62
CA ALA A 171 -5.59 7.44 -7.31
C ALA A 171 -5.05 6.00 -7.20
N LEU A 172 -5.57 5.25 -6.21
CA LEU A 172 -5.05 3.95 -5.77
C LEU A 172 -4.94 2.94 -6.91
N GLN A 173 -5.92 2.91 -7.82
CA GLN A 173 -5.89 1.97 -8.93
C GLN A 173 -4.72 2.24 -9.89
N GLN A 174 -4.49 3.51 -10.25
CA GLN A 174 -3.35 3.89 -11.09
C GLN A 174 -2.03 3.57 -10.40
N LEU A 175 -1.94 3.75 -9.08
CA LEU A 175 -0.75 3.39 -8.29
C LEU A 175 -0.43 1.90 -8.34
N LEU A 176 -1.42 1.04 -8.10
CA LEU A 176 -1.23 -0.40 -8.12
C LEU A 176 -0.81 -0.90 -9.51
N VAL A 177 -1.39 -0.30 -10.56
CA VAL A 177 -1.04 -0.59 -11.96
C VAL A 177 0.38 -0.14 -12.27
N ALA A 178 0.77 1.07 -11.88
CA ALA A 178 2.11 1.62 -12.09
C ALA A 178 3.18 0.81 -11.34
N ALA A 179 2.93 0.46 -10.08
CA ALA A 179 3.85 -0.38 -9.31
C ALA A 179 3.99 -1.78 -9.92
N ARG A 180 2.89 -2.40 -10.37
CA ARG A 180 2.94 -3.69 -11.09
C ARG A 180 3.72 -3.56 -12.39
N LEU A 181 3.54 -2.47 -13.14
CA LEU A 181 4.25 -2.23 -14.40
C LEU A 181 5.75 -2.17 -14.15
N GLN A 182 6.18 -1.43 -13.13
CA GLN A 182 7.60 -1.36 -12.77
C GLN A 182 8.17 -2.73 -12.40
N PHE A 183 7.42 -3.55 -11.65
CA PHE A 183 7.85 -4.91 -11.30
C PHE A 183 7.92 -5.84 -12.50
N ASP A 184 6.98 -5.71 -13.44
CA ASP A 184 7.02 -6.47 -14.69
C ASP A 184 8.22 -6.03 -15.55
N VAL A 185 8.51 -4.72 -15.66
CA VAL A 185 9.70 -4.20 -16.37
C VAL A 185 10.99 -4.74 -15.74
N MET A 186 11.10 -4.73 -14.41
CA MET A 186 12.25 -5.28 -13.69
C MET A 186 12.31 -6.82 -13.67
N GLY A 187 11.23 -7.51 -14.08
CA GLY A 187 11.15 -8.97 -14.09
C GLY A 187 11.11 -9.58 -12.68
N VAL A 188 10.44 -8.92 -11.74
CA VAL A 188 10.36 -9.34 -10.32
C VAL A 188 8.95 -9.67 -9.87
N GLU A 189 8.81 -10.66 -8.99
CA GLU A 189 7.51 -11.17 -8.52
C GLU A 189 7.02 -10.47 -7.24
N THR A 190 7.47 -9.24 -6.98
CA THR A 190 7.16 -8.47 -5.76
C THR A 190 5.65 -8.47 -5.48
N VAL A 191 5.30 -8.76 -4.23
CA VAL A 191 3.91 -8.77 -3.75
C VAL A 191 3.47 -7.32 -3.52
N LEU A 192 2.31 -6.95 -4.07
CA LEU A 192 1.68 -5.66 -3.81
C LEU A 192 0.56 -5.85 -2.80
N VAL A 193 0.55 -5.03 -1.76
CA VAL A 193 -0.50 -5.01 -0.73
C VAL A 193 -1.21 -3.67 -0.85
N ALA A 194 -2.51 -3.71 -1.10
CA ALA A 194 -3.34 -2.50 -1.10
C ALA A 194 -3.90 -2.28 0.30
N ARG A 195 -3.64 -1.10 0.88
CA ARG A 195 -4.21 -0.64 2.15
C ARG A 195 -5.33 0.35 1.87
N THR A 196 -6.36 0.37 2.71
CA THR A 196 -7.42 1.39 2.69
C THR A 196 -7.66 1.91 4.11
N ASP A 197 -7.78 3.23 4.24
CA ASP A 197 -8.10 3.92 5.49
C ASP A 197 -9.58 4.37 5.54
N ALA A 198 -10.41 3.89 4.61
CA ALA A 198 -11.82 4.25 4.46
C ALA A 198 -12.69 3.94 5.70
N VAL A 199 -12.23 3.11 6.63
CA VAL A 199 -12.94 2.80 7.89
C VAL A 199 -13.04 4.02 8.83
N ALA A 200 -12.08 4.95 8.76
CA ALA A 200 -12.00 6.12 9.63
C ALA A 200 -11.85 7.44 8.86
N ALA A 201 -11.67 7.38 7.53
CA ALA A 201 -11.57 8.57 6.70
C ALA A 201 -12.90 9.33 6.65
N ASN A 202 -12.85 10.63 6.91
CA ASN A 202 -14.01 11.53 6.85
C ASN A 202 -13.98 12.48 5.65
N LEU A 203 -12.92 12.42 4.84
CA LEU A 203 -12.69 13.32 3.71
C LEU A 203 -12.25 12.50 2.48
N ILE A 204 -12.60 13.00 1.30
CA ILE A 204 -12.15 12.52 0.00
C ILE A 204 -11.74 13.73 -0.85
N GLN A 205 -10.68 13.59 -1.65
CA GLN A 205 -10.11 14.71 -2.41
C GLN A 205 -11.05 15.24 -3.50
N THR A 206 -11.80 14.34 -4.16
CA THR A 206 -12.64 14.66 -5.30
C THR A 206 -13.83 13.70 -5.38
N ASN A 207 -14.92 14.16 -6.00
CA ASN A 207 -16.13 13.38 -6.25
C ASN A 207 -16.23 12.87 -7.70
N VAL A 208 -15.10 12.86 -8.44
CA VAL A 208 -15.07 12.48 -9.86
C VAL A 208 -15.42 11.01 -10.09
N ASP A 209 -15.07 10.11 -9.16
CA ASP A 209 -15.37 8.69 -9.27
C ASP A 209 -16.79 8.38 -8.79
N THR A 210 -17.59 7.81 -9.70
CA THR A 210 -18.98 7.42 -9.43
C THR A 210 -19.12 6.33 -8.38
N THR A 211 -18.09 5.49 -8.15
CA THR A 211 -18.17 4.44 -7.13
C THR A 211 -18.22 5.00 -5.72
N ASP A 212 -17.68 6.21 -5.53
CA ASP A 212 -17.60 6.88 -4.24
C ASP A 212 -18.89 7.65 -3.89
N HIS A 213 -19.75 7.93 -4.88
CA HIS A 213 -20.93 8.80 -4.73
C HIS A 213 -21.89 8.35 -3.62
N GLN A 214 -22.02 7.06 -3.39
CA GLN A 214 -22.87 6.51 -2.33
C GLN A 214 -22.39 6.84 -0.91
N PHE A 215 -21.12 7.23 -0.74
CA PHE A 215 -20.50 7.55 0.55
C PHE A 215 -20.34 9.06 0.77
N ILE A 216 -20.53 9.88 -0.26
CA ILE A 216 -20.34 11.33 -0.18
C ILE A 216 -21.53 11.96 0.54
N LEU A 217 -21.22 12.74 1.58
CA LEU A 217 -22.19 13.50 2.34
C LEU A 217 -22.49 14.84 1.67
N GLY A 218 -23.77 15.10 1.40
CA GLY A 218 -24.27 16.37 0.87
C GLY A 218 -25.07 17.14 1.93
N ALA A 219 -25.01 18.48 1.88
CA ALA A 219 -25.85 19.34 2.71
C ALA A 219 -27.31 19.33 2.20
N THR A 220 -28.26 19.03 3.10
CA THR A 220 -29.69 18.93 2.73
C THR A 220 -30.54 20.10 3.22
N ASN A 221 -29.99 21.02 4.02
CA ASN A 221 -30.73 22.16 4.54
C ASN A 221 -30.94 23.26 3.47
N PRO A 222 -32.19 23.53 3.03
CA PRO A 222 -32.45 24.53 1.99
C PRO A 222 -32.06 25.96 2.39
N ASN A 223 -32.02 26.27 3.69
CA ASN A 223 -31.66 27.61 4.19
C ASN A 223 -30.18 27.96 3.99
N LEU A 224 -29.34 26.94 3.71
CA LEU A 224 -27.93 27.09 3.36
C LEU A 224 -27.69 27.15 1.85
N ARG A 225 -28.74 27.14 1.02
CA ARG A 225 -28.59 27.25 -0.43
C ARG A 225 -27.89 28.57 -0.78
N GLY A 226 -26.78 28.48 -1.51
CA GLY A 226 -25.94 29.63 -1.86
C GLY A 226 -25.01 30.11 -0.74
N LYS A 227 -25.02 29.47 0.44
CA LYS A 227 -24.17 29.80 1.60
C LYS A 227 -23.17 28.67 1.85
N SER A 228 -22.17 28.56 0.97
CA SER A 228 -21.14 27.53 1.11
C SER A 228 -20.27 27.77 2.35
N LEU A 229 -19.81 26.69 2.98
CA LEU A 229 -18.86 26.76 4.09
C LEU A 229 -17.58 27.52 3.70
N ALA A 230 -17.07 27.27 2.49
CA ALA A 230 -15.86 27.92 1.98
C ALA A 230 -16.01 29.45 1.89
N THR A 231 -17.12 29.95 1.35
CA THR A 231 -17.40 31.39 1.28
C THR A 231 -17.54 31.99 2.67
N LEU A 232 -18.27 31.32 3.57
CA LEU A 232 -18.46 31.78 4.95
C LEU A 232 -17.12 31.93 5.70
N LEU A 233 -16.23 30.94 5.57
CA LEU A 233 -14.91 30.97 6.20
C LEU A 233 -14.00 32.02 5.57
N ALA A 234 -14.04 32.18 4.24
CA ALA A 234 -13.28 33.20 3.54
C ALA A 234 -13.67 34.63 3.97
N ASP A 235 -14.97 34.92 4.05
CA ASP A 235 -15.47 36.22 4.50
C ASP A 235 -15.10 36.47 5.97
N ALA A 236 -15.23 35.45 6.83
CA ALA A 236 -14.85 35.53 8.23
C ALA A 236 -13.35 35.85 8.40
N MET A 237 -12.48 35.18 7.65
CA MET A 237 -11.03 35.47 7.65
C MET A 237 -10.74 36.89 7.15
N ALA A 238 -11.43 37.36 6.11
CA ALA A 238 -11.28 38.73 5.60
C ALA A 238 -11.67 39.80 6.64
N THR A 239 -12.58 39.47 7.56
CA THR A 239 -12.94 40.33 8.71
C THR A 239 -12.03 40.19 9.93
N GLY A 240 -10.98 39.36 9.85
CA GLY A 240 -9.98 39.18 10.90
C GLY A 240 -10.27 38.08 11.92
N LYS A 241 -11.29 37.24 11.71
CA LYS A 241 -11.56 36.09 12.60
C LYS A 241 -10.48 35.02 12.44
N THR A 242 -10.07 34.40 13.55
CA THR A 242 -9.01 33.38 13.55
C THR A 242 -9.24 32.25 14.55
N GLY A 243 -8.55 31.12 14.37
CA GLY A 243 -8.51 30.02 15.33
C GLY A 243 -9.89 29.52 15.75
N VAL A 244 -10.20 29.62 17.06
CA VAL A 244 -11.43 29.13 17.67
C VAL A 244 -12.69 29.79 17.09
N GLU A 245 -12.60 31.03 16.64
CA GLU A 245 -13.74 31.73 16.04
C GLU A 245 -14.13 31.14 14.68
N LEU A 246 -13.15 30.72 13.88
CA LEU A 246 -13.40 30.03 12.61
C LEU A 246 -13.92 28.62 12.84
N GLN A 247 -13.34 27.90 13.81
CA GLN A 247 -13.82 26.56 14.18
C GLN A 247 -15.28 26.59 14.61
N ALA A 248 -15.67 27.55 15.45
CA ALA A 248 -17.05 27.70 15.88
C ALA A 248 -18.01 28.01 14.72
N LEU A 249 -17.56 28.76 13.70
CA LEU A 249 -18.36 29.00 12.50
C LEU A 249 -18.54 27.73 11.67
N GLU A 250 -17.48 26.95 11.50
CA GLU A 250 -17.52 25.66 10.82
C GLU A 250 -18.45 24.68 11.52
N ASP A 251 -18.30 24.49 12.83
CA ASP A 251 -19.11 23.58 13.64
C ASP A 251 -20.60 23.93 13.55
N ASN A 252 -20.93 25.23 13.65
CA ASN A 252 -22.30 25.71 13.51
C ASN A 252 -22.86 25.46 12.11
N TRP A 253 -22.06 25.70 11.06
CA TRP A 253 -22.48 25.42 9.69
C TRP A 253 -22.73 23.94 9.47
N LEU A 254 -21.83 23.07 9.93
CA LEU A 254 -21.95 21.61 9.84
C LEU A 254 -23.18 21.10 10.59
N ALA A 255 -23.44 21.61 11.79
CA ALA A 255 -24.64 21.27 12.57
C ALA A 255 -25.94 21.66 11.84
N MET A 256 -25.93 22.81 11.15
CA MET A 256 -27.07 23.25 10.34
C MET A 256 -27.18 22.51 9.01
N ALA A 257 -26.10 21.96 8.46
CA ALA A 257 -26.05 21.41 7.11
C ALA A 257 -26.91 20.17 6.91
N GLN A 258 -27.18 19.43 7.99
CA GLN A 258 -27.91 18.16 7.96
C GLN A 258 -27.30 17.21 6.93
N LEU A 259 -25.99 16.96 7.06
CA LEU A 259 -25.24 16.14 6.12
C LEU A 259 -25.81 14.71 6.03
N LYS A 260 -26.07 14.25 4.80
CA LYS A 260 -26.60 12.91 4.51
C LYS A 260 -26.03 12.39 3.21
N THR A 261 -26.00 11.07 3.06
CA THR A 261 -25.83 10.44 1.74
C THR A 261 -27.05 10.72 0.86
N PHE A 262 -26.88 10.63 -0.45
CA PHE A 262 -27.99 10.80 -1.39
C PHE A 262 -29.12 9.81 -1.13
N SER A 263 -28.79 8.53 -0.87
CA SER A 263 -29.75 7.47 -0.59
C SER A 263 -30.59 7.74 0.66
N GLU A 264 -29.98 8.24 1.74
CA GLU A 264 -30.70 8.65 2.95
C GLU A 264 -31.63 9.84 2.68
N CYS A 265 -31.16 10.83 1.93
CA CYS A 265 -31.95 11.99 1.55
C CYS A 265 -33.20 11.60 0.74
N VAL A 266 -33.04 10.72 -0.26
CA VAL A 266 -34.15 10.19 -1.07
C VAL A 266 -35.13 9.40 -0.21
N THR A 267 -34.63 8.52 0.66
CA THR A 267 -35.45 7.72 1.56
C THR A 267 -36.31 8.59 2.47
N ASP A 268 -35.71 9.64 3.04
CA ASP A 268 -36.43 10.59 3.90
C ASP A 268 -37.47 11.40 3.12
N ALA A 269 -37.15 11.80 1.89
CA ALA A 269 -38.11 12.49 1.02
C ALA A 269 -39.33 11.60 0.73
N ILE A 270 -39.13 10.32 0.38
CA ILE A 270 -40.22 9.38 0.10
C ILE A 270 -41.08 9.16 1.34
N LYS A 271 -40.49 8.99 2.53
CA LYS A 271 -41.24 8.83 3.78
C LYS A 271 -42.14 10.02 4.09
N ASN A 272 -41.67 11.23 3.74
CA ASN A 272 -42.40 12.48 3.95
C ASN A 272 -43.45 12.76 2.87
N MET A 273 -43.43 12.02 1.74
CA MET A 273 -44.49 12.11 0.74
C MET A 273 -45.74 11.34 1.18
N ASN A 274 -46.92 11.95 0.98
CA ASN A 274 -48.22 11.35 1.26
C ASN A 274 -48.62 10.34 0.16
N ILE A 275 -47.75 9.35 -0.07
CA ILE A 275 -47.95 8.25 -1.03
C ILE A 275 -48.83 7.19 -0.36
N ARG A 276 -49.82 6.67 -1.09
CA ARG A 276 -50.70 5.61 -0.60
C ARG A 276 -49.89 4.34 -0.29
N GLU A 277 -50.25 3.59 0.76
CA GLU A 277 -49.45 2.44 1.24
C GLU A 277 -49.22 1.34 0.18
N ASP A 278 -50.10 1.22 -0.81
CA ASP A 278 -50.02 0.27 -1.93
C ASP A 278 -48.89 0.59 -2.91
N GLU A 279 -48.50 1.86 -3.05
CA GLU A 279 -47.35 2.29 -3.86
C GLU A 279 -46.02 2.22 -3.10
N ARG A 280 -46.03 2.16 -1.76
CA ARG A 280 -44.83 2.09 -0.91
C ARG A 280 -44.17 0.71 -0.82
N ARG A 281 -44.84 -0.36 -1.27
CA ARG A 281 -44.40 -1.77 -1.15
C ARG A 281 -43.91 -2.39 -2.47
N ARG A 282 -43.84 -1.62 -3.56
CA ARG A 282 -43.33 -2.08 -4.86
C ARG A 282 -41.85 -1.70 -5.01
N ASP A 283 -41.00 -2.24 -4.15
CA ASP A 283 -39.54 -2.34 -4.28
C ASP A 283 -39.06 -3.40 -3.27
#